data_AF-A0A1G2XZ18-F1
#
_entry.id   AF-A0A1G2XZ18-F1
#
_cell.length_a   1.000
_cell.length_b   1.000
_cell.length_c   1.000
_cell.angle_alpha   90.00
_cell.angle_beta   90.00
_cell.angle_gamma   90.00
#
_symmetry.space_group_name_H-M   'P 1'
#
loop_
_entity.id
_entity.type
_entity.pdbx_description
1 polymer ?
#
loop_
_entity_poly.entity_id
_entity_poly.type
_entity_poly.pdbx_seq_one_letter_code
_entity_poly.pdbx_strand_id
1 'polypeptide(L)'
;MDRKRVRKSELLFPELSYQLVGVLFDVHNTLGYGYQEKYYQKAIAASLKKIQIPFREQVLVEIKAGDEVIAKGYADFIIDERIILEVKKGNSFRKNNIDQLYSYLKMTRLTLGILANFTAKGLLYKRIVNIRN
;
A
#
# COMPACT_ATOMS: atom_id res chain seq x y z
N MET A 1 17.28 14.38 20.00
CA MET A 1 16.07 13.52 20.02
C MET A 1 16.46 12.17 19.42
N ASP A 2 16.79 11.20 20.27
CA ASP A 2 17.27 9.90 19.83
C ASP A 2 16.21 9.15 19.02
N ARG A 3 16.48 8.94 17.73
CA ARG A 3 15.72 7.99 16.92
C ARG A 3 16.11 6.59 17.39
N LYS A 4 15.37 6.01 18.34
CA LYS A 4 15.49 4.59 18.69
C LYS A 4 15.41 3.77 17.39
N ARG A 5 16.45 2.99 17.12
CA ARG A 5 16.55 2.12 15.94
C ARG A 5 15.54 0.98 16.12
N VAL A 6 14.47 0.98 15.32
CA VAL A 6 13.43 -0.07 15.32
C VAL A 6 14.07 -1.41 14.98
N ARG A 7 13.88 -2.43 15.82
CA ARG A 7 14.41 -3.78 15.55
C ARG A 7 13.52 -4.50 14.54
N LYS A 8 14.08 -5.44 13.76
CA LYS A 8 13.30 -6.23 12.78
C LYS A 8 12.09 -6.92 13.43
N SER A 9 12.25 -7.39 14.68
CA SER A 9 11.19 -8.02 15.48
C SER A 9 10.01 -7.09 15.82
N GLU A 10 10.17 -5.78 15.69
CA GLU A 10 9.16 -4.77 15.97
C GLU A 10 8.43 -4.31 14.69
N LEU A 11 8.81 -4.84 13.51
CA LEU A 11 8.18 -4.51 12.23
C LEU A 11 6.93 -5.37 12.00
N LEU A 12 5.82 -4.72 11.67
CA LEU A 12 4.61 -5.42 11.21
C LEU A 12 4.85 -6.12 9.86
N PHE A 13 4.63 -7.44 9.82
CA PHE A 13 4.69 -8.26 8.60
C PHE A 13 5.99 -8.09 7.78
N PRO A 14 7.18 -8.29 8.36
CA PRO A 14 8.44 -7.94 7.70
C PRO A 14 8.68 -8.75 6.42
N GLU A 15 8.39 -10.04 6.43
CA GLU A 15 8.58 -10.96 5.29
C GLU A 15 7.62 -10.63 4.15
N LEU A 16 6.31 -10.53 4.45
CA LEU A 16 5.30 -10.17 3.45
C LEU A 16 5.58 -8.79 2.83
N SER A 17 6.03 -7.84 3.66
CA SER A 17 6.39 -6.51 3.19
C SER A 17 7.63 -6.52 2.29
N TYR A 18 8.62 -7.35 2.61
CA TYR A 18 9.81 -7.49 1.80
C TYR A 18 9.47 -8.07 0.42
N GLN A 19 8.65 -9.13 0.38
CA GLN A 19 8.18 -9.71 -0.88
C GLN A 19 7.34 -8.72 -1.69
N LEU A 20 6.41 -8.01 -1.05
CA LEU A 20 5.58 -7.01 -1.71
C LEU A 20 6.42 -5.87 -2.30
N VAL A 21 7.38 -5.34 -1.53
CA VAL A 21 8.28 -4.29 -2.01
C VAL A 21 9.15 -4.79 -3.15
N GLY A 22 9.63 -6.04 -3.10
CA GLY A 22 10.32 -6.70 -4.21
C GLY A 22 9.50 -6.67 -5.50
N VAL A 23 8.21 -7.08 -5.42
CA VAL A 23 7.29 -7.00 -6.56
C VAL A 23 7.17 -5.57 -7.12
N LEU A 24 7.07 -4.57 -6.25
CA LEU A 24 6.97 -3.17 -6.69
C LEU A 24 8.24 -2.72 -7.44
N PHE A 25 9.42 -3.13 -6.98
CA PHE A 25 10.68 -2.84 -7.66
C PHE A 25 10.78 -3.55 -9.00
N ASP A 26 10.40 -4.83 -9.07
CA ASP A 26 10.41 -5.59 -10.32
C ASP A 26 9.48 -4.96 -11.37
N VAL A 27 8.30 -4.50 -10.94
CA VAL A 27 7.37 -3.78 -11.81
C VAL A 27 7.96 -2.46 -12.29
N HIS A 28 8.63 -1.69 -11.41
CA HIS A 28 9.31 -0.45 -11.82
C HIS A 28 10.45 -0.72 -12.80
N ASN A 29 11.26 -1.74 -12.55
CA ASN A 29 12.36 -2.14 -13.44
C ASN A 29 11.86 -2.62 -14.81
N THR A 30 10.70 -3.26 -14.85
CA THR A 30 10.12 -3.80 -16.09
C THR A 30 9.41 -2.72 -16.91
N LEU A 31 8.55 -1.92 -16.28
CA LEU A 31 7.74 -0.92 -16.98
C LEU A 31 8.41 0.45 -17.07
N GLY A 32 9.33 0.78 -16.16
CA GLY A 32 9.86 2.13 -16.02
C GLY A 32 8.79 3.14 -15.58
N TYR A 33 9.08 4.42 -15.78
CA TYR A 33 8.17 5.52 -15.47
C TYR A 33 7.47 6.04 -16.73
N GLY A 34 6.25 6.53 -16.56
CA GLY A 34 5.50 7.24 -17.61
C GLY A 34 4.04 6.78 -17.72
N TYR A 35 3.77 5.55 -17.31
CA TYR A 35 2.46 4.93 -17.40
C TYR A 35 1.45 5.43 -16.36
N GLN A 36 0.16 5.17 -16.60
CA GLN A 36 -0.93 5.44 -15.66
C GLN A 36 -0.88 4.45 -14.48
N GLU A 37 -1.38 4.87 -13.32
CA GLU A 37 -1.41 4.06 -12.09
C GLU A 37 -2.02 2.67 -12.32
N LYS A 38 -3.13 2.60 -13.05
CA LYS A 38 -3.80 1.34 -13.42
C LYS A 38 -2.92 0.33 -14.16
N TYR A 39 -1.88 0.77 -14.87
CA TYR A 39 -0.96 -0.15 -15.55
C TYR A 39 0.05 -0.75 -14.58
N TYR A 40 0.56 0.03 -13.62
CA TYR A 40 1.37 -0.51 -12.53
C TYR A 40 0.55 -1.48 -11.68
N GLN A 41 -0.70 -1.14 -11.35
CA GLN A 41 -1.61 -2.02 -10.62
C GLN A 41 -1.77 -3.38 -11.33
N LYS A 42 -2.04 -3.38 -12.63
CA LYS A 42 -2.14 -4.64 -13.42
C LYS A 42 -0.86 -5.47 -13.39
N ALA A 43 0.31 -4.83 -13.51
CA ALA A 43 1.60 -5.53 -13.46
C ALA A 43 1.92 -6.08 -12.05
N ILE A 44 1.55 -5.35 -11.01
CA ILE A 44 1.65 -5.80 -9.61
C ILE A 44 0.75 -7.02 -9.41
N ALA A 45 -0.51 -6.97 -9.84
CA ALA A 45 -1.44 -8.09 -9.74
C ALA A 45 -0.92 -9.35 -10.45
N ALA A 46 -0.39 -9.21 -11.67
CA ALA A 46 0.22 -10.31 -12.40
C ALA A 46 1.43 -10.91 -11.66
N SER A 47 2.28 -10.06 -11.08
CA SER A 47 3.47 -10.49 -10.33
C SER A 47 3.09 -11.19 -9.02
N LEU A 48 2.12 -10.66 -8.27
CA LEU A 48 1.61 -11.27 -7.04
C LEU A 48 0.98 -12.65 -7.31
N LYS A 49 0.22 -12.80 -8.40
CA LYS A 49 -0.33 -14.11 -8.84
C LYS A 49 0.78 -15.12 -9.10
N LYS A 50 1.85 -14.71 -9.79
CA LYS A 50 2.98 -15.58 -10.12
C LYS A 50 3.70 -16.11 -8.87
N ILE A 51 3.80 -15.30 -7.82
CA ILE A 51 4.43 -15.70 -6.55
C ILE A 51 3.43 -16.18 -5.49
N GLN A 52 2.16 -16.39 -5.90
CA GLN A 52 1.09 -16.95 -5.06
C GLN A 52 0.84 -16.19 -3.75
N ILE A 53 1.04 -14.87 -3.74
CA ILE A 53 0.62 -14.03 -2.61
C ILE A 53 -0.88 -13.72 -2.78
N PRO A 54 -1.74 -14.02 -1.79
CA PRO A 54 -3.16 -13.67 -1.85
C PRO A 54 -3.36 -12.15 -1.87
N PHE A 55 -4.30 -11.66 -2.68
CA PHE A 55 -4.70 -10.26 -2.67
C PHE A 55 -6.11 -10.06 -3.21
N ARG A 56 -6.68 -8.91 -2.89
CA ARG A 56 -7.90 -8.37 -3.49
C ARG A 56 -7.59 -7.03 -4.13
N GLU A 57 -8.18 -6.75 -5.29
CA GLU A 57 -8.02 -5.49 -6.04
C GLU A 57 -9.25 -4.60 -5.85
N GLN A 58 -9.07 -3.28 -5.86
CA GLN A 58 -10.16 -2.28 -5.85
C GLN A 58 -11.18 -2.55 -4.73
N VAL A 59 -10.69 -2.73 -3.51
CA VAL A 59 -11.51 -3.15 -2.38
C VAL A 59 -12.30 -1.95 -1.85
N LEU A 60 -13.62 -2.07 -1.85
CA LEU A 60 -14.51 -1.10 -1.23
C LEU A 60 -14.19 -0.98 0.26
N VAL A 61 -13.89 0.24 0.70
CA VAL A 61 -13.72 0.61 2.11
C VAL A 61 -14.75 1.67 2.47
N GLU A 62 -15.45 1.45 3.58
CA GLU A 62 -16.58 2.28 3.99
C GLU A 62 -16.31 2.93 5.34
N ILE A 63 -16.64 4.22 5.47
CA ILE A 63 -16.80 4.87 6.77
C ILE A 63 -18.25 4.70 7.17
N LYS A 64 -18.49 4.15 8.37
CA LYS A 64 -19.82 4.01 8.94
C LYS A 64 -19.99 4.87 10.19
N ALA A 65 -21.14 5.51 10.30
CA ALA A 65 -21.62 6.15 11.53
C ALA A 65 -22.87 5.39 12.01
N GLY A 66 -22.67 4.49 12.97
CA GLY A 66 -23.67 3.45 13.26
C GLY A 66 -23.81 2.51 12.07
N ASP A 67 -25.02 2.33 11.57
CA ASP A 67 -25.33 1.48 10.42
C ASP A 67 -25.25 2.23 9.07
N GLU A 68 -25.16 3.56 9.09
CA GLU A 68 -25.14 4.37 7.88
C GLU A 68 -23.73 4.49 7.29
N VAL A 69 -23.60 4.26 5.98
CA VAL A 69 -22.35 4.49 5.24
C VAL A 69 -22.27 5.97 4.85
N ILE A 70 -21.36 6.71 5.49
CA ILE A 70 -21.21 8.15 5.28
C ILE A 70 -20.14 8.49 4.24
N ALA A 71 -19.24 7.55 3.92
CA ALA A 71 -18.25 7.72 2.86
C ALA A 71 -17.78 6.36 2.33
N LYS A 72 -17.35 6.36 1.07
CA LYS A 72 -16.78 5.18 0.40
C LYS A 72 -15.45 5.55 -0.25
N GLY A 73 -14.54 4.59 -0.26
CA GLY A 73 -13.29 4.63 -0.99
C GLY A 73 -13.00 3.27 -1.60
N TYR A 74 -11.98 3.20 -2.45
CA TYR A 74 -11.51 1.95 -3.01
C TYR A 74 -10.01 1.88 -2.79
N ALA A 75 -9.59 0.93 -1.95
CA ALA A 75 -8.18 0.63 -1.79
C ALA A 75 -7.68 -0.10 -3.03
N ASP A 76 -6.50 0.27 -3.54
CA ASP A 76 -5.98 -0.37 -4.75
C ASP A 76 -5.79 -1.87 -4.54
N PHE A 77 -5.19 -2.25 -3.41
CA PHE A 77 -5.06 -3.64 -2.99
C PHE A 77 -5.20 -3.83 -1.48
N ILE A 78 -5.72 -5.00 -1.10
CA ILE A 78 -5.48 -5.62 0.20
C ILE A 78 -4.67 -6.89 -0.03
N ILE A 79 -3.47 -6.95 0.55
CA ILE A 79 -2.51 -8.03 0.43
C ILE A 79 -2.62 -8.94 1.66
N ASP A 80 -2.90 -10.22 1.42
CA ASP A 80 -3.04 -11.27 2.44
C ASP A 80 -3.92 -10.88 3.64
N GLU A 81 -4.98 -10.10 3.40
CA GLU A 81 -5.86 -9.55 4.44
C GLU A 81 -5.14 -8.79 5.58
N ARG A 82 -3.92 -8.29 5.32
CA ARG A 82 -3.02 -7.71 6.33
C ARG A 82 -2.50 -6.33 5.97
N ILE A 83 -2.21 -6.08 4.69
CA ILE A 83 -1.56 -4.85 4.23
C ILE A 83 -2.42 -4.16 3.18
N ILE A 84 -2.70 -2.88 3.37
CA ILE A 84 -3.25 -2.05 2.29
C ILE A 84 -2.10 -1.56 1.42
N LEU A 85 -2.16 -1.75 0.10
CA LEU A 85 -1.21 -1.15 -0.83
C LEU A 85 -1.93 -0.10 -1.68
N GLU A 86 -1.39 1.11 -1.70
CA GLU A 86 -1.82 2.22 -2.56
C GLU A 86 -0.72 2.53 -3.59
N VAL A 87 -1.10 2.62 -4.85
CA VAL A 87 -0.18 2.86 -5.97
C VAL A 87 -0.40 4.26 -6.51
N LYS A 88 0.66 5.07 -6.54
CA LYS A 88 0.63 6.43 -7.05
C LYS A 88 1.73 6.68 -8.08
N LYS A 89 1.49 7.65 -8.96
CA LYS A 89 2.50 8.19 -9.87
C LYS A 89 2.93 9.58 -9.40
N GLY A 90 4.24 9.80 -9.31
CA GLY A 90 4.79 11.14 -9.07
C GLY A 90 5.98 11.14 -8.12
N ASN A 91 6.77 12.21 -8.19
CA ASN A 91 8.11 12.27 -7.62
C ASN A 91 8.17 12.43 -6.08
N SER A 92 7.04 12.53 -5.38
CA SER A 92 7.00 12.70 -3.93
C SER A 92 5.70 12.19 -3.30
N PHE A 93 5.76 11.83 -2.02
CA PHE A 93 4.56 11.49 -1.25
C PHE A 93 3.74 12.75 -0.95
N ARG A 94 2.52 12.81 -1.49
CA ARG A 94 1.57 13.88 -1.18
C ARG A 94 0.87 13.59 0.14
N LYS A 95 0.68 14.63 0.96
CA LYS A 95 -0.03 14.52 2.25
C LYS A 95 -1.40 13.86 2.10
N ASN A 96 -2.16 14.25 1.08
CA ASN A 96 -3.50 13.68 0.82
C ASN A 96 -3.48 12.16 0.61
N ASN A 97 -2.44 11.62 -0.04
CA ASN A 97 -2.31 10.17 -0.26
C ASN A 97 -1.99 9.43 1.05
N ILE A 98 -1.18 10.05 1.92
CA ILE A 98 -0.86 9.53 3.26
C ILE A 98 -2.11 9.53 4.13
N ASP A 99 -2.86 10.63 4.15
CA ASP A 99 -4.09 10.77 4.95
C ASP A 99 -5.20 9.82 4.46
N GLN A 100 -5.31 9.61 3.14
CA GLN A 100 -6.21 8.63 2.53
C GLN A 100 -5.87 7.22 3.01
N LEU A 101 -4.61 6.80 2.88
CA LEU A 101 -4.17 5.47 3.33
C LEU A 101 -4.39 5.29 4.83
N TYR A 102 -4.12 6.32 5.64
CA TYR A 102 -4.40 6.27 7.08
C TYR A 102 -5.90 6.11 7.38
N SER A 103 -6.76 6.78 6.62
CA SER A 103 -8.21 6.63 6.74
C SER A 103 -8.66 5.21 6.37
N TYR A 104 -8.08 4.61 5.32
CA TYR A 104 -8.37 3.23 4.94
C TYR A 104 -7.93 2.21 6.00
N LEU A 105 -6.78 2.43 6.65
CA LEU A 105 -6.34 1.60 7.78
C LEU A 105 -7.33 1.66 8.95
N LYS A 106 -7.91 2.83 9.23
CA LYS A 106 -8.97 2.95 10.25
C LYS A 106 -10.25 2.21 9.86
N MET A 107 -10.72 2.41 8.63
CA MET A 107 -11.97 1.80 8.12
C MET A 107 -11.91 0.27 8.10
N THR A 108 -10.76 -0.29 7.72
CA THR A 108 -10.55 -1.74 7.60
C THR A 108 -10.03 -2.39 8.88
N ARG A 109 -9.66 -1.58 9.89
CA ARG A 109 -8.95 -2.00 11.11
C ARG A 109 -7.59 -2.66 10.87
N LEU A 110 -7.05 -2.57 9.65
CA LEU A 110 -5.70 -3.04 9.34
C LEU A 110 -4.65 -2.11 9.93
N THR A 111 -3.51 -2.68 10.31
CA THR A 111 -2.46 -1.98 11.08
C THR A 111 -1.31 -1.47 10.22
N LEU A 112 -1.18 -1.94 8.97
CA LEU A 112 -0.11 -1.56 8.05
C LEU A 112 -0.64 -1.22 6.65
N GLY A 113 -0.21 -0.07 6.15
CA GLY A 113 -0.36 0.35 4.76
C GLY A 113 0.99 0.61 4.13
N ILE A 114 1.11 0.35 2.82
CA ILE A 114 2.26 0.73 2.00
C ILE A 114 1.77 1.66 0.90
N LEU A 115 2.34 2.86 0.85
CA LEU A 115 2.15 3.82 -0.23
C LEU A 115 3.34 3.72 -1.19
N ALA A 116 3.09 3.31 -2.43
CA ALA A 116 4.10 3.12 -3.46
C ALA A 116 3.99 4.21 -4.53
N ASN A 117 5.06 4.97 -4.73
CA ASN A 117 5.17 6.01 -5.73
C ASN A 117 6.11 5.58 -6.86
N PHE A 118 5.57 5.38 -8.06
CA PHE A 118 6.36 5.17 -9.26
C PHE A 118 6.84 6.52 -9.80
N THR A 119 8.15 6.74 -9.79
CA THR A 119 8.79 8.02 -10.14
C THR A 119 9.76 7.86 -11.29
N ALA A 120 10.12 8.99 -11.91
CA ALA A 120 11.12 9.02 -12.98
C ALA A 120 12.52 8.56 -12.52
N LYS A 121 12.80 8.61 -11.21
CA LYS A 121 14.12 8.27 -10.64
C LYS A 121 14.15 6.89 -9.97
N GLY A 122 13.03 6.16 -9.94
CA GLY A 122 12.91 4.92 -9.18
C GLY A 122 11.57 4.76 -8.49
N LEU A 123 11.40 3.62 -7.83
CA LEU A 123 10.31 3.40 -6.89
C LEU A 123 10.63 4.08 -5.55
N LEU A 124 9.69 4.88 -5.04
CA LEU A 124 9.66 5.31 -3.64
C LEU A 124 8.53 4.56 -2.93
N TYR A 125 8.75 4.10 -1.70
CA TYR A 125 7.65 3.55 -0.89
C TYR A 125 7.72 4.04 0.55
N LYS A 126 6.55 4.10 1.19
CA LYS A 126 6.42 4.48 2.61
C LYS A 126 5.51 3.50 3.32
N ARG A 127 5.97 3.02 4.48
CA ARG A 127 5.16 2.23 5.42
C ARG A 127 4.42 3.19 6.35
N ILE A 128 3.11 3.03 6.45
CA ILE A 128 2.24 3.79 7.35
C ILE A 128 1.62 2.80 8.31
N VAL A 129 1.77 3.06 9.62
CA VAL A 129 1.29 2.16 10.67
C VAL A 129 0.14 2.80 11.44
N ASN A 130 -0.86 2.00 11.77
CA ASN A 130 -1.95 2.37 12.67
C ASN A 130 -1.95 1.40 13.86
N ILE A 131 -1.27 1.78 14.95
CA ILE A 131 -1.01 0.93 16.13
C ILE A 131 -1.93 1.30 17.32
N ARG A 132 -3.02 2.05 17.08
CA ARG A 132 -3.93 2.54 18.14
C ARG A 132 -5.35 2.02 18.02
N ASN A 133 -5.55 0.82 17.45
CA ASN A 133 -6.86 0.19 17.40
C ASN A 133 -7.13 -0.60 18.68
#